data_AF-Q0CPV0-F1
#
_entry.id   AF-Q0CPV0-F1
#
_cell.length_a   1.000
_cell.length_b   1.000
_cell.length_c   1.000
_cell.angle_alpha   90.00
_cell.angle_beta   90.00
_cell.angle_gamma   90.00
#
_symmetry.space_group_name_H-M   'P 1'
#
loop_
_entity.id
_entity.type
_entity.pdbx_description
1 polymer ?
#
loop_
_entity_poly.entity_id
_entity_poly.type
_entity_poly.pdbx_seq_one_letter_code
_entity_poly.pdbx_strand_id
1 'polypeptide(L)'
;MGKGFLCSNGTLGQELGDLIVQSCRKRSLNVRVDAIVNDSSATLLSHAYIDPKTRMSLILGTGTNVAIHFPVHEIGLTKFGTRPPGWFDYAKHVIVNSEMSMFGGGVLPMTRWDEVLNSTHLRPNYQPLEYMITGRYLGEIVRLIIVEAVETAQLFGGDLPHSMRDAYSFDTSLVAAIEGDASPSLTSSAALLQKEHTFATGPSAEDMRFLRRVCETVSKRSAGYLATAIHSMWCLRNEVEAPRTAAASIKEDQNVTVVESEPQDQSLSIACDGSVINKYPGFRDRCQRYLNTLTQDTNASKNLLDASASPSIRLELAPESAILGAAVAVAVAVAERTR
;
A
#
# COMPACT_ATOMS: atom_id res chain seq x y z
N MET A 1 -1.15 -9.54 15.08
CA MET A 1 -2.51 -9.97 14.66
C MET A 1 -3.43 -8.78 14.73
N GLY A 2 -4.04 -8.42 13.60
CA GLY A 2 -4.89 -7.24 13.44
C GLY A 2 -6.39 -7.57 13.38
N LYS A 3 -7.22 -6.52 13.37
CA LYS A 3 -8.68 -6.55 13.17
C LYS A 3 -9.52 -7.15 14.32
N GLY A 4 -9.01 -7.21 15.55
CA GLY A 4 -9.80 -7.55 16.74
C GLY A 4 -10.04 -9.06 16.99
N PHE A 5 -9.49 -9.93 16.15
CA PHE A 5 -9.57 -11.38 16.37
C PHE A 5 -8.63 -11.84 17.49
N LEU A 6 -9.15 -12.69 18.38
CA LEU A 6 -8.39 -13.35 19.44
C LEU A 6 -7.86 -14.72 19.01
N CYS A 7 -7.67 -14.94 17.70
CA CYS A 7 -7.25 -16.23 17.15
C CYS A 7 -5.90 -16.71 17.75
N SER A 8 -5.03 -15.78 18.15
CA SER A 8 -3.79 -16.07 18.89
C SER A 8 -3.99 -16.81 20.20
N ASN A 9 -5.14 -16.65 20.85
CA ASN A 9 -5.40 -17.23 22.16
C ASN A 9 -5.55 -18.74 22.00
N GLY A 10 -4.48 -19.47 22.32
CA GLY A 10 -4.42 -20.93 22.21
C GLY A 10 -3.84 -21.46 20.90
N THR A 11 -3.42 -20.61 19.95
CA THR A 11 -2.77 -21.04 18.68
C THR A 11 -1.36 -20.51 18.50
N LEU A 12 -0.86 -19.67 19.41
CA LEU A 12 0.50 -19.13 19.33
C LEU A 12 1.52 -20.26 19.31
N GLY A 13 2.43 -20.23 18.33
CA GLY A 13 3.47 -21.25 18.14
C GLY A 13 3.02 -22.49 17.37
N GLN A 14 1.73 -22.60 17.01
CA GLN A 14 1.23 -23.67 16.16
C GLN A 14 1.37 -23.32 14.68
N GLU A 15 1.56 -24.34 13.84
CA GLU A 15 1.56 -24.19 12.39
C GLU A 15 0.11 -24.02 11.89
N LEU A 16 -0.15 -22.96 11.12
CA LEU A 16 -1.50 -22.57 10.70
C LEU A 16 -2.10 -23.54 9.68
N GLY A 17 -1.29 -24.08 8.77
CA GLY A 17 -1.71 -25.07 7.79
C GLY A 17 -2.23 -26.35 8.44
N ASP A 18 -1.52 -26.85 9.46
CA ASP A 18 -1.90 -28.02 10.25
C ASP A 18 -3.24 -27.81 10.96
N LEU A 19 -3.47 -26.64 11.54
CA LEU A 19 -4.75 -26.29 12.17
C LEU A 19 -5.92 -26.36 11.17
N ILE A 20 -5.70 -25.86 9.95
CA ILE A 20 -6.70 -25.92 8.87
C ILE A 20 -6.91 -27.37 8.42
N VAL A 21 -5.84 -28.11 8.16
CA VAL A 21 -5.89 -29.51 7.69
C VAL A 21 -6.57 -30.41 8.74
N GLN A 22 -6.26 -30.26 10.03
CA GLN A 22 -6.91 -31.01 11.10
C GLN A 22 -8.41 -30.72 11.16
N SER A 23 -8.81 -29.46 11.00
CA SER A 23 -10.22 -29.05 10.97
C SER A 23 -10.96 -29.63 9.76
N CYS A 24 -10.32 -29.64 8.59
CA CYS A 24 -10.85 -30.27 7.37
C CYS A 24 -11.00 -31.79 7.53
N ARG A 25 -10.00 -32.47 8.10
CA ARG A 25 -10.03 -33.93 8.35
C ARG A 25 -11.18 -34.34 9.29
N LYS A 26 -11.44 -33.56 10.34
CA LYS A 26 -12.59 -33.80 11.25
C LYS A 26 -13.95 -33.76 10.53
N ARG A 27 -14.01 -33.10 9.37
CA ARG A 27 -15.20 -32.99 8.52
C ARG A 27 -15.14 -33.88 7.28
N SER A 28 -14.19 -34.82 7.22
CA SER A 28 -13.96 -35.70 6.07
C SER A 28 -13.72 -34.95 4.75
N LEU A 29 -13.13 -33.74 4.82
CA LEU A 29 -12.77 -32.96 3.64
C LEU A 29 -11.35 -33.33 3.19
N ASN A 30 -11.20 -33.71 1.92
CA ASN A 30 -9.91 -34.03 1.32
C ASN A 30 -9.20 -32.75 0.85
N VAL A 31 -8.57 -32.05 1.79
CA VAL A 31 -7.86 -30.79 1.54
C VAL A 31 -6.39 -30.93 1.96
N ARG A 32 -5.50 -30.42 1.11
CA ARG A 32 -4.07 -30.22 1.40
C ARG A 32 -3.76 -28.74 1.35
N VAL A 33 -2.97 -28.26 2.31
CA VAL A 33 -2.47 -26.88 2.32
C VAL A 33 -1.02 -26.91 1.82
N ASP A 34 -0.78 -26.36 0.63
CA ASP A 34 0.56 -26.32 0.01
C ASP A 34 1.25 -24.97 0.14
N ALA A 35 0.48 -23.89 0.30
CA ALA A 35 1.00 -22.54 0.47
C ALA A 35 0.09 -21.73 1.40
N ILE A 36 0.71 -20.88 2.21
CA ILE A 36 0.05 -19.82 2.97
C ILE A 36 0.74 -18.52 2.57
N VAL A 37 -0.02 -17.57 2.06
CA VAL A 37 0.50 -16.30 1.57
C VAL A 37 -0.22 -15.12 2.22
N ASN A 38 0.53 -14.04 2.44
CA ASN A 38 -0.07 -12.76 2.80
C ASN A 38 -0.82 -12.18 1.57
N ASP A 39 -1.87 -11.39 1.82
CA ASP A 39 -2.69 -10.76 0.78
C ASP A 39 -1.85 -9.93 -0.20
N SER A 40 -0.92 -9.09 0.27
CA SER A 40 -0.04 -8.32 -0.63
C SER A 40 0.84 -9.23 -1.49
N SER A 41 1.33 -10.36 -0.96
CA SER A 41 2.13 -11.31 -1.72
C SER A 41 1.29 -12.05 -2.76
N ALA A 42 0.05 -12.42 -2.40
CA ALA A 42 -0.91 -12.97 -3.35
C ALA A 42 -1.21 -11.96 -4.47
N THR A 43 -1.41 -10.68 -4.14
CA THR A 43 -1.65 -9.63 -5.13
C THR A 43 -0.50 -9.44 -6.11
N LEU A 44 0.74 -9.54 -5.63
CA LEU A 44 1.90 -9.56 -6.51
C LEU A 44 1.85 -10.75 -7.46
N LEU A 45 1.64 -11.96 -6.92
CA LEU A 45 1.61 -13.20 -7.71
C LEU A 45 0.49 -13.23 -8.76
N SER A 46 -0.70 -12.74 -8.42
CA SER A 46 -1.86 -12.78 -9.32
C SER A 46 -1.62 -11.97 -10.58
N HIS A 47 -1.02 -10.78 -10.45
CA HIS A 47 -0.77 -9.93 -11.61
C HIS A 47 0.56 -10.30 -12.30
N ALA A 48 1.57 -10.77 -11.56
CA ALA A 48 2.82 -11.25 -12.15
C ALA A 48 2.62 -12.47 -13.07
N TYR A 49 1.57 -13.26 -12.82
CA TYR A 49 1.17 -14.35 -13.72
C TYR A 49 0.68 -13.86 -15.09
N ILE A 50 0.16 -12.63 -15.18
CA ILE A 50 -0.39 -12.02 -16.40
C ILE A 50 0.63 -11.08 -17.05
N ASP A 51 1.26 -10.22 -16.26
CA ASP A 51 2.25 -9.25 -16.69
C ASP A 51 3.62 -9.55 -16.04
N PRO A 52 4.60 -10.05 -16.81
CA PRO A 52 5.93 -10.37 -16.31
C PRO A 52 6.74 -9.14 -15.91
N LYS A 53 6.25 -7.90 -16.09
CA LYS A 53 6.86 -6.67 -15.54
C LYS A 53 6.39 -6.35 -14.11
N THR A 54 5.45 -7.13 -13.57
CA THR A 54 4.97 -6.91 -12.20
C THR A 54 6.07 -7.26 -11.21
N ARG A 55 6.50 -6.30 -10.40
CA ARG A 55 7.59 -6.50 -9.42
C ARG A 55 7.21 -6.07 -8.00
N MET A 56 6.08 -5.39 -7.85
CA MET A 56 5.56 -4.96 -6.56
C MET A 56 4.04 -5.13 -6.52
N SER A 57 3.49 -5.12 -5.31
CA SER A 57 2.06 -4.98 -5.09
C SER A 57 1.76 -3.87 -4.09
N LEU A 58 0.51 -3.44 -4.07
CA LEU A 58 -0.04 -2.49 -3.12
C LEU A 58 -1.42 -2.98 -2.69
N ILE A 59 -1.60 -3.17 -1.38
CA ILE A 59 -2.91 -3.20 -0.75
C ILE A 59 -3.16 -1.81 -0.19
N LEU A 60 -4.24 -1.15 -0.59
CA LEU A 60 -4.66 0.14 -0.04
C LEU A 60 -6.18 0.21 0.16
N GLY A 61 -6.60 0.01 1.40
CA GLY A 61 -7.99 0.05 1.83
C GLY A 61 -8.11 0.59 3.24
N THR A 62 -8.66 -0.21 4.15
CA THR A 62 -8.66 0.08 5.60
C THR A 62 -7.24 0.14 6.19
N GLY A 63 -6.31 -0.66 5.65
CA GLY A 63 -4.88 -0.61 5.97
C GLY A 63 -4.06 -0.51 4.69
N THR A 64 -2.73 -0.54 4.82
CA THR A 64 -1.82 -0.53 3.67
C THR A 64 -0.73 -1.58 3.79
N ASN A 65 -0.35 -2.20 2.69
CA ASN A 65 0.84 -3.05 2.65
C ASN A 65 1.41 -3.14 1.22
N VAL A 66 2.69 -3.50 1.11
CA VAL A 66 3.41 -3.68 -0.15
C VAL A 66 4.20 -4.98 -0.09
N ALA A 67 4.08 -5.83 -1.10
CA ALA A 67 5.05 -6.89 -1.35
C ALA A 67 5.97 -6.48 -2.50
N ILE A 68 7.21 -6.96 -2.47
CA ILE A 68 8.21 -6.68 -3.50
C ILE A 68 8.97 -7.95 -3.89
N HIS A 69 9.19 -8.12 -5.20
CA HIS A 69 10.09 -9.13 -5.75
C HIS A 69 11.53 -8.60 -5.69
N PHE A 70 12.34 -9.17 -4.79
CA PHE A 70 13.62 -8.61 -4.38
C PHE A 70 14.77 -9.63 -4.50
N PRO A 71 16.01 -9.22 -4.84
CA PRO A 71 17.12 -10.14 -4.98
C PRO A 71 17.49 -10.83 -3.67
N VAL A 72 17.76 -12.15 -3.73
CA VAL A 72 18.11 -12.95 -2.55
C VAL A 72 19.41 -12.48 -1.91
N HIS A 73 20.41 -12.13 -2.72
CA HIS A 73 21.76 -11.75 -2.26
C HIS A 73 21.81 -10.41 -1.49
N GLU A 74 20.76 -9.60 -1.56
CA GLU A 74 20.64 -8.32 -0.84
C GLU A 74 20.00 -8.48 0.54
N ILE A 75 19.49 -9.67 0.86
CA ILE A 75 18.87 -9.97 2.14
C ILE A 75 19.85 -10.79 2.97
N GLY A 76 20.10 -10.36 4.20
CA GLY A 76 20.96 -11.11 5.12
C GLY A 76 20.47 -12.54 5.32
N LEU A 77 21.37 -13.52 5.15
CA LEU A 77 21.05 -14.96 5.15
C LEU A 77 20.28 -15.42 6.40
N THR A 78 20.53 -14.79 7.55
CA THR A 78 19.84 -15.07 8.82
C THR A 78 18.33 -14.80 8.77
N LYS A 79 17.84 -14.00 7.81
CA LYS A 79 16.41 -13.68 7.64
C LYS A 79 15.63 -14.73 6.88
N PHE A 80 16.28 -15.69 6.23
CA PHE A 80 15.59 -16.70 5.42
C PHE A 80 15.05 -17.89 6.21
N GLY A 81 15.42 -18.02 7.49
CA GLY A 81 15.10 -19.19 8.30
C GLY A 81 15.72 -20.46 7.71
N THR A 82 15.10 -21.60 7.96
CA THR A 82 15.53 -22.89 7.38
C THR A 82 15.11 -22.97 5.91
N ARG A 83 16.07 -23.23 5.02
CA ARG A 83 15.84 -23.47 3.59
C ARG A 83 16.36 -24.85 3.18
N PRO A 84 15.80 -25.47 2.13
CA PRO A 84 16.34 -26.71 1.59
C PRO A 84 17.83 -26.57 1.21
N PRO A 85 18.64 -27.64 1.33
CA PRO A 85 19.99 -27.65 0.82
C PRO A 85 20.03 -27.22 -0.66
N GLY A 86 20.98 -26.37 -1.03
CA GLY A 86 21.12 -25.84 -2.39
C GLY A 86 20.13 -24.76 -2.80
N TRP A 87 19.18 -24.37 -1.94
CA TRP A 87 18.19 -23.32 -2.25
C TRP A 87 18.85 -22.00 -2.68
N PHE A 88 19.91 -21.58 -2.00
CA PHE A 88 20.64 -20.35 -2.30
C PHE A 88 21.45 -20.42 -3.61
N ASP A 89 21.68 -21.61 -4.16
CA ASP A 89 22.44 -21.77 -5.40
C ASP A 89 21.59 -21.42 -6.64
N TYR A 90 20.27 -21.64 -6.56
CA TYR A 90 19.35 -21.38 -7.67
C TYR A 90 18.37 -20.22 -7.43
N ALA A 91 18.08 -19.86 -6.18
CA ALA A 91 17.13 -18.79 -5.87
C ALA A 91 17.75 -17.41 -6.12
N LYS A 92 17.35 -16.76 -7.22
CA LYS A 92 17.82 -15.41 -7.58
C LYS A 92 17.05 -14.31 -6.86
N HIS A 93 15.74 -14.51 -6.69
CA HIS A 93 14.82 -13.54 -6.12
C HIS A 93 13.84 -14.20 -5.15
N VAL A 94 13.28 -13.39 -4.25
CA VAL A 94 12.28 -13.78 -3.28
C VAL A 94 11.20 -12.70 -3.18
N ILE A 95 9.98 -13.09 -2.83
CA ILE A 95 8.92 -12.14 -2.49
C ILE A 95 9.08 -11.74 -1.02
N VAL A 96 9.22 -10.45 -0.77
CA VAL A 96 9.26 -9.86 0.56
C VAL A 96 7.94 -9.16 0.82
N ASN A 97 7.20 -9.63 1.83
CA ASN A 97 6.16 -8.82 2.47
C ASN A 97 6.86 -7.74 3.29
N SER A 98 6.82 -6.49 2.84
CA SER A 98 7.63 -5.42 3.42
C SER A 98 7.03 -4.82 4.69
N GLU A 99 5.73 -5.05 4.96
CA GLU A 99 4.99 -4.35 6.02
C GLU A 99 5.19 -2.82 5.95
N MET A 100 5.13 -2.26 4.73
CA MET A 100 5.39 -0.84 4.43
C MET A 100 4.56 0.13 5.27
N SER A 101 3.45 -0.32 5.85
CA SER A 101 2.68 0.41 6.85
C SER A 101 3.54 0.99 7.99
N MET A 102 4.65 0.34 8.36
CA MET A 102 5.56 0.75 9.43
C MET A 102 6.50 1.91 9.03
N PHE A 103 6.54 2.31 7.76
CA PHE A 103 7.38 3.42 7.27
C PHE A 103 6.81 4.79 7.64
N GLY A 104 7.66 5.83 7.59
CA GLY A 104 7.22 7.23 7.55
C GLY A 104 7.25 7.99 8.88
N GLY A 105 7.39 7.31 10.01
CA GLY A 105 7.52 7.95 11.31
C GLY A 105 8.77 8.83 11.38
N GLY A 106 8.59 10.14 11.63
CA GLY A 106 9.68 11.12 11.65
C GLY A 106 10.29 11.46 10.28
N VAL A 107 9.76 10.89 9.19
CA VAL A 107 10.22 11.14 7.81
C VAL A 107 9.17 11.92 7.02
N LEU A 108 7.91 11.49 7.09
CA LEU A 108 6.82 12.18 6.44
C LEU A 108 6.36 13.37 7.29
N PRO A 109 6.12 14.55 6.71
CA PRO A 109 5.64 15.70 7.46
C PRO A 109 4.30 15.40 8.13
N MET A 110 4.22 15.57 9.45
CA MET A 110 2.99 15.41 10.22
C MET A 110 2.39 16.77 10.54
N THR A 111 1.07 16.85 10.53
CA THR A 111 0.31 18.00 11.01
C THR A 111 -0.12 17.77 12.45
N ARG A 112 -0.56 18.83 13.14
CA ARG A 112 -1.16 18.71 14.48
C ARG A 112 -2.34 17.73 14.55
N TRP A 113 -3.11 17.57 13.47
CA TRP A 113 -4.21 16.61 13.43
C TRP A 113 -3.72 15.16 13.33
N ASP A 114 -2.62 14.92 12.63
CA ASP A 114 -1.98 13.60 12.61
C ASP A 114 -1.39 13.26 13.99
N GLU A 115 -0.85 14.24 14.71
CA GLU A 115 -0.36 14.08 16.08
C GLU A 115 -1.49 13.75 17.08
N VAL A 116 -2.64 14.42 16.97
CA VAL A 116 -3.83 14.11 17.78
C VAL A 116 -4.32 12.69 17.48
N LEU A 117 -4.43 12.32 16.19
CA LEU A 117 -4.81 10.97 15.79
C LEU A 117 -3.83 9.92 16.35
N ASN A 118 -2.53 10.16 16.22
CA ASN A 118 -1.50 9.24 16.68
C ASN A 118 -1.51 9.08 18.21
N SER A 119 -1.62 10.18 18.96
CA SER A 119 -1.60 10.15 20.44
C SER A 119 -2.86 9.52 21.06
N THR A 120 -3.98 9.56 20.35
CA THR A 120 -5.25 8.95 20.78
C THR A 120 -5.47 7.53 20.23
N HIS A 121 -4.59 7.06 19.34
CA HIS A 121 -4.65 5.71 18.79
C HIS A 121 -4.38 4.65 19.88
N LEU A 122 -4.97 3.46 19.76
CA LEU A 122 -4.78 2.34 20.70
C LEU A 122 -3.29 1.94 20.86
N ARG A 123 -2.52 2.14 19.80
CA ARG A 123 -1.08 1.88 19.77
C ARG A 123 -0.39 3.07 19.10
N PRO A 124 -0.04 4.13 19.85
CA PRO A 124 0.67 5.27 19.28
C PRO A 124 1.96 4.83 18.58
N ASN A 125 2.29 5.50 17.49
CA ASN A 125 3.46 5.27 16.62
C ASN A 125 3.47 3.92 15.88
N TYR A 126 2.40 3.13 15.98
CA TYR A 126 2.32 1.84 15.29
C TYR A 126 1.74 2.00 13.89
N GLN A 127 2.54 1.75 12.85
CA GLN A 127 2.17 1.92 11.44
C GLN A 127 1.94 3.39 11.01
N PRO A 128 2.96 4.26 11.13
CA PRO A 128 2.80 5.69 10.87
C PRO A 128 2.28 6.02 9.47
N LEU A 129 2.68 5.27 8.44
CA LEU A 129 2.17 5.50 7.08
C LEU A 129 0.66 5.29 7.01
N GLU A 130 0.10 4.31 7.73
CA GLU A 130 -1.34 3.99 7.66
C GLU A 130 -2.22 5.17 8.02
N TYR A 131 -1.86 5.89 9.10
CA TYR A 131 -2.62 7.05 9.59
C TYR A 131 -2.76 8.14 8.55
N MET A 132 -1.77 8.26 7.68
CA MET A 132 -1.70 9.35 6.73
C MET A 132 -2.36 9.05 5.39
N ILE A 133 -2.58 7.76 5.05
CA ILE A 133 -2.98 7.39 3.67
C ILE A 133 -4.17 6.45 3.55
N THR A 134 -4.58 5.76 4.62
CA THR A 134 -5.57 4.68 4.51
C THR A 134 -6.98 5.12 4.83
N GLY A 135 -7.96 4.42 4.25
CA GLY A 135 -9.38 4.73 4.39
C GLY A 135 -9.92 4.56 5.81
N ARG A 136 -9.16 4.01 6.76
CA ARG A 136 -9.53 4.04 8.17
C ARG A 136 -9.36 5.43 8.79
N TYR A 137 -8.38 6.20 8.32
CA TYR A 137 -7.94 7.42 9.00
C TYR A 137 -8.18 8.70 8.18
N LEU A 138 -8.40 8.62 6.86
CA LEU A 138 -8.70 9.82 6.04
C LEU A 138 -9.92 10.58 6.58
N GLY A 139 -11.01 9.87 6.84
CA GLY A 139 -12.20 10.46 7.45
C GLY A 139 -11.96 11.07 8.84
N GLU A 140 -11.14 10.41 9.67
CA GLU A 140 -10.81 10.93 11.00
C GLU A 140 -9.96 12.20 10.96
N ILE A 141 -8.98 12.28 10.05
CA ILE A 141 -8.21 13.51 9.84
C ILE A 141 -9.14 14.65 9.40
N VAL A 142 -10.08 14.38 8.49
CA VAL A 142 -11.08 15.38 8.09
C VAL A 142 -11.96 15.79 9.27
N ARG A 143 -12.40 14.84 10.10
CA ARG A 143 -13.19 15.14 11.32
C ARG A 143 -12.43 16.04 12.29
N LEU A 144 -11.16 15.76 12.55
CA LEU A 144 -10.32 16.57 13.44
C LEU A 144 -10.16 18.01 12.92
N ILE A 145 -10.03 18.18 11.60
CA ILE A 145 -10.02 19.51 10.96
C ILE A 145 -11.39 20.21 11.13
N ILE A 146 -12.49 19.48 10.95
CA ILE A 146 -13.86 20.01 11.15
C ILE A 146 -14.03 20.50 12.60
N VAL A 147 -13.67 19.68 13.59
CA VAL A 147 -13.79 20.01 15.01
C VAL A 147 -13.09 21.34 15.31
N GLU A 148 -11.83 21.49 14.88
CA GLU A 148 -11.09 22.74 15.07
C GLU A 148 -11.72 23.92 14.29
N ALA A 149 -12.17 23.70 13.06
CA ALA A 149 -12.76 24.75 12.22
C ALA A 149 -14.12 25.25 12.76
N VAL A 150 -14.90 24.39 13.42
CA VAL A 150 -16.13 24.82 14.11
C VAL A 150 -15.78 25.81 15.21
N GLU A 151 -14.78 25.49 16.04
CA GLU A 151 -14.37 26.33 17.17
C GLU A 151 -13.69 27.64 16.71
N THR A 152 -12.81 27.56 15.72
CA THR A 152 -11.90 28.67 15.35
C THR A 152 -12.39 29.50 14.18
N ALA A 153 -13.19 28.94 13.28
CA ALA A 153 -13.62 29.56 12.03
C ALA A 153 -15.15 29.60 11.86
N GLN A 154 -15.91 29.25 12.91
CA GLN A 154 -17.38 29.25 12.90
C GLN A 154 -17.99 28.36 11.79
N LEU A 155 -17.28 27.28 11.42
CA LEU A 155 -17.84 26.25 10.52
C LEU A 155 -19.16 25.74 11.10
N PHE A 156 -20.18 25.57 10.24
CA PHE A 156 -21.55 25.20 10.66
C PHE A 156 -22.16 26.16 11.70
N GLY A 157 -21.77 27.43 11.68
CA GLY A 157 -22.22 28.44 12.65
C GLY A 157 -21.68 28.22 14.06
N GLY A 158 -20.57 27.49 14.21
CA GLY A 158 -19.97 27.20 15.51
C GLY A 158 -20.62 26.03 16.26
N ASP A 159 -21.56 25.31 15.64
CA ASP A 159 -22.21 24.13 16.22
C ASP A 159 -21.75 22.84 15.56
N LEU A 160 -20.97 22.04 16.29
CA LEU A 160 -20.54 20.71 15.84
C LEU A 160 -21.66 19.70 16.09
N PRO A 161 -22.16 18.99 15.05
CA PRO A 161 -23.12 17.90 15.21
C PRO A 161 -22.69 16.94 16.31
N HIS A 162 -23.61 16.54 17.19
CA HIS A 162 -23.29 15.68 18.32
C HIS A 162 -22.64 14.35 17.87
N SER A 163 -23.14 13.78 16.78
CA SER A 163 -22.60 12.56 16.16
C SER A 163 -21.16 12.71 15.63
N MET A 164 -20.65 13.94 15.44
CA MET A 164 -19.28 14.18 14.98
C MET A 164 -18.26 14.36 16.11
N ARG A 165 -18.70 14.31 17.38
CA ARG A 165 -17.82 14.46 18.55
C ARG A 165 -16.99 13.20 18.77
N ASP A 166 -17.57 12.04 18.47
CA ASP A 166 -16.92 10.75 18.65
C ASP A 166 -15.82 10.53 17.60
N ALA A 167 -14.73 9.88 18.02
CA ALA A 167 -13.64 9.51 17.11
C ALA A 167 -14.14 8.53 16.04
N TYR A 168 -13.63 8.68 14.82
CA TYR A 168 -13.95 7.87 13.64
C TYR A 168 -15.41 7.95 13.18
N SER A 169 -16.14 8.99 13.60
CA SER A 169 -17.54 9.18 13.20
C SER A 169 -17.71 9.69 11.76
N PHE A 170 -16.65 10.23 11.15
CA PHE A 170 -16.68 10.74 9.77
C PHE A 170 -16.04 9.71 8.85
N ASP A 171 -16.84 9.02 8.03
CA ASP A 171 -16.36 7.92 7.19
C ASP A 171 -15.64 8.42 5.93
N THR A 172 -14.64 7.65 5.47
CA THR A 172 -13.90 7.97 4.24
C THR A 172 -14.79 7.97 2.99
N SER A 173 -15.90 7.22 2.97
CA SER A 173 -16.87 7.29 1.87
C SER A 173 -17.53 8.67 1.75
N LEU A 174 -17.73 9.37 2.87
CA LEU A 174 -18.25 10.74 2.88
C LEU A 174 -17.20 11.71 2.32
N VAL A 175 -15.93 11.54 2.69
CA VAL A 175 -14.80 12.29 2.10
C VAL A 175 -14.78 12.12 0.58
N ALA A 176 -14.85 10.87 0.12
CA ALA A 176 -14.85 10.51 -1.30
C ALA A 176 -16.05 11.09 -2.05
N ALA A 177 -17.24 11.04 -1.45
CA ALA A 177 -18.47 11.58 -2.04
C ALA A 177 -18.40 13.11 -2.20
N ILE A 178 -17.96 13.81 -1.15
CA ILE A 178 -17.82 15.27 -1.16
C ILE A 178 -16.79 15.73 -2.19
N GLU A 179 -15.65 15.04 -2.26
CA GLU A 179 -14.60 15.36 -3.23
C GLU A 179 -15.03 15.07 -4.67
N GLY A 180 -15.76 13.96 -4.88
CA GLY A 180 -16.27 13.55 -6.19
C GLY A 180 -17.44 14.38 -6.71
N ASP A 181 -18.07 15.20 -5.87
CA ASP A 181 -19.15 16.09 -6.26
C ASP A 181 -18.60 17.30 -7.03
N ALA A 182 -18.72 17.24 -8.36
CA ALA A 182 -18.32 18.32 -9.26
C ALA A 182 -19.37 19.44 -9.38
N SER A 183 -20.54 19.31 -8.74
CA SER A 183 -21.58 20.32 -8.83
C SER A 183 -21.17 21.61 -8.09
N PRO A 184 -21.44 22.80 -8.65
CA PRO A 184 -21.13 24.06 -7.96
C PRO A 184 -21.88 24.25 -6.64
N SER A 185 -23.04 23.60 -6.49
CA SER A 185 -23.91 23.71 -5.32
C SER A 185 -23.62 22.69 -4.23
N LEU A 186 -22.94 21.57 -4.54
CA LEU A 186 -22.65 20.47 -3.62
C LEU A 186 -23.90 19.92 -2.91
N THR A 187 -25.07 20.01 -3.55
CA THR A 187 -26.36 19.70 -2.93
C THR A 187 -26.47 18.22 -2.54
N SER A 188 -25.99 17.32 -3.41
CA SER A 188 -25.97 15.88 -3.13
C SER A 188 -25.06 15.57 -1.95
N SER A 189 -23.89 16.20 -1.91
CA SER A 189 -22.95 16.09 -0.79
C SER A 189 -23.53 16.61 0.52
N ALA A 190 -24.23 17.75 0.49
CA ALA A 190 -24.88 18.33 1.66
C ALA A 190 -26.01 17.41 2.17
N ALA A 191 -26.82 16.86 1.27
CA ALA A 191 -27.88 15.92 1.62
C ALA A 191 -27.31 14.63 2.23
N LEU A 192 -26.22 14.09 1.68
CA LEU A 192 -25.53 12.93 2.24
C LEU A 192 -24.97 13.24 3.64
N LEU A 193 -24.30 14.39 3.80
CA LEU A 193 -23.77 14.84 5.08
C LEU A 193 -24.87 14.98 6.15
N GLN A 194 -26.01 15.57 5.79
CA GLN A 194 -27.19 15.74 6.67
C GLN A 194 -27.92 14.43 6.97
N LYS A 195 -27.79 13.42 6.09
CA LYS A 195 -28.33 12.09 6.33
C LYS A 195 -27.52 11.33 7.38
N GLU A 196 -26.19 11.43 7.32
CA GLU A 196 -25.29 10.72 8.24
C GLU A 196 -25.10 11.46 9.57
N HIS A 197 -25.27 12.80 9.59
CA HIS A 197 -25.10 13.63 10.77
C HIS A 197 -26.23 14.64 10.93
N THR A 198 -26.77 14.75 12.15
CA THR A 198 -27.87 15.67 12.45
C THR A 198 -27.34 17.07 12.78
N PHE A 199 -27.79 18.06 12.02
CA PHE A 199 -27.46 19.47 12.21
C PHE A 199 -28.66 20.24 12.78
N ALA A 200 -28.42 21.22 13.66
CA ALA A 200 -29.45 22.15 14.10
C ALA A 200 -29.87 23.10 12.97
N THR A 201 -28.90 23.61 12.22
CA THR A 201 -29.08 24.35 10.96
C THR A 201 -28.24 23.66 9.90
N GLY A 202 -28.83 23.36 8.74
CA GLY A 202 -28.13 22.66 7.67
C GLY A 202 -26.87 23.42 7.19
N PRO A 203 -25.80 22.72 6.78
CA PRO A 203 -24.58 23.33 6.28
C PRO A 203 -24.85 24.31 5.13
N SER A 204 -24.22 25.48 5.22
CA SER A 204 -24.26 26.49 4.17
C SER A 204 -23.45 26.08 2.95
N ALA A 205 -23.63 26.80 1.84
CA ALA A 205 -22.82 26.57 0.64
C ALA A 205 -21.32 26.87 0.90
N GLU A 206 -21.00 27.78 1.82
CA GLU A 206 -19.62 28.08 2.20
C GLU A 206 -19.00 26.94 3.03
N ASP A 207 -19.76 26.39 3.99
CA ASP A 207 -19.33 25.21 4.75
C ASP A 207 -19.00 24.04 3.82
N MET A 208 -19.86 23.78 2.83
CA MET A 208 -19.65 22.69 1.88
C MET A 208 -18.43 22.92 0.99
N ARG A 209 -18.17 24.16 0.55
CA ARG A 209 -16.95 24.49 -0.23
C ARG A 209 -15.69 24.32 0.61
N PHE A 210 -15.72 24.77 1.86
CA PHE A 210 -14.64 24.56 2.81
C PHE A 210 -14.36 23.07 2.99
N LEU A 211 -15.40 22.29 3.29
CA LEU A 211 -15.28 20.87 3.53
C LEU A 211 -14.74 20.12 2.30
N ARG A 212 -15.23 20.44 1.10
CA ARG A 212 -14.68 19.89 -0.14
C ARG A 212 -13.19 20.21 -0.31
N ARG A 213 -12.77 21.44 0.00
CA ARG A 213 -11.35 21.82 -0.05
C ARG A 213 -10.50 21.06 0.97
N VAL A 214 -11.03 20.80 2.16
CA VAL A 214 -10.37 19.96 3.17
C VAL A 214 -10.22 18.52 2.66
N CYS A 215 -11.30 17.91 2.17
CA CYS A 215 -11.29 16.56 1.60
C CYS A 215 -10.24 16.42 0.50
N GLU A 216 -10.23 17.34 -0.47
CA GLU A 216 -9.23 17.38 -1.54
C GLU A 216 -7.79 17.51 -1.01
N THR A 217 -7.57 18.37 -0.01
CA THR A 217 -6.24 18.58 0.56
C THR A 217 -5.72 17.32 1.23
N VAL A 218 -6.56 16.68 2.06
CA VAL A 218 -6.22 15.45 2.78
C VAL A 218 -5.94 14.31 1.80
N SER A 219 -6.80 14.11 0.80
CA SER A 219 -6.61 13.04 -0.19
C SER A 219 -5.44 13.33 -1.13
N LYS A 220 -5.15 14.60 -1.49
CA LYS A 220 -3.93 14.98 -2.24
C LYS A 220 -2.66 14.64 -1.48
N ARG A 221 -2.58 15.03 -0.20
CA ARG A 221 -1.47 14.67 0.68
C ARG A 221 -1.26 13.17 0.75
N SER A 222 -2.35 12.43 0.96
CA SER A 222 -2.35 10.98 1.09
C SER A 222 -1.79 10.28 -0.15
N ALA A 223 -2.24 10.69 -1.34
CA ALA A 223 -1.73 10.17 -2.61
C ALA A 223 -0.25 10.53 -2.83
N GLY A 224 0.17 11.72 -2.40
CA GLY A 224 1.58 12.14 -2.46
C GLY A 224 2.48 11.28 -1.58
N TYR A 225 2.11 11.05 -0.32
CA TYR A 225 2.90 10.21 0.59
C TYR A 225 2.97 8.76 0.14
N LEU A 226 1.87 8.20 -0.36
CA LEU A 226 1.88 6.86 -0.95
C LEU A 226 2.83 6.80 -2.16
N ALA A 227 2.75 7.78 -3.07
CA ALA A 227 3.64 7.84 -4.22
C ALA A 227 5.10 7.93 -3.81
N THR A 228 5.45 8.74 -2.79
CA THR A 228 6.80 8.82 -2.24
C THR A 228 7.27 7.48 -1.67
N ALA A 229 6.42 6.79 -0.89
CA ALA A 229 6.76 5.48 -0.33
C ALA A 229 7.00 4.42 -1.44
N ILE A 230 6.11 4.35 -2.43
CA ILE A 230 6.25 3.45 -3.58
C ILE A 230 7.51 3.77 -4.38
N HIS A 231 7.74 5.05 -4.68
CA HIS A 231 8.90 5.50 -5.43
C HIS A 231 10.20 5.14 -4.69
N SER A 232 10.25 5.26 -3.37
CA SER A 232 11.41 4.87 -2.57
C SER A 232 11.76 3.38 -2.71
N MET A 233 10.75 2.50 -2.77
CA MET A 233 10.93 1.08 -3.00
C MET A 233 11.39 0.77 -4.43
N TRP A 234 10.85 1.51 -5.40
CA TRP A 234 11.28 1.43 -6.79
C TRP A 234 12.76 1.83 -6.93
N CYS A 235 13.19 2.92 -6.29
CA CYS A 235 14.59 3.32 -6.25
C CYS A 235 15.46 2.23 -5.62
N LEU A 236 15.10 1.76 -4.42
CA LEU A 236 15.83 0.71 -3.70
C LEU A 236 16.02 -0.53 -4.58
N ARG A 237 14.93 -1.01 -5.20
CA ARG A 237 14.98 -2.17 -6.09
C ARG A 237 15.92 -1.94 -7.28
N ASN A 238 15.77 -0.82 -7.97
CA ASN A 238 16.53 -0.58 -9.18
C ASN A 238 18.01 -0.30 -8.88
N GLU A 239 18.34 0.26 -7.72
CA GLU A 239 19.72 0.40 -7.25
C GLU A 239 20.38 -0.96 -7.02
N VAL A 240 19.67 -1.92 -6.43
CA VAL A 240 20.24 -3.25 -6.18
C VAL A 240 20.24 -4.17 -7.40
N GLU A 241 19.30 -4.00 -8.32
CA GLU A 241 19.26 -4.77 -9.56
C GLU A 241 20.29 -4.23 -10.57
N ALA A 242 20.74 -2.97 -10.44
CA ALA A 242 21.77 -2.39 -11.28
C ALA A 242 23.05 -3.25 -11.25
N PRO A 243 23.71 -3.51 -12.40
CA PRO A 243 25.00 -4.15 -12.41
C PRO A 243 25.94 -3.36 -11.50
N ARG A 244 26.43 -3.99 -10.44
CA ARG A 244 27.54 -3.42 -9.67
C ARG A 244 28.68 -3.28 -10.67
N THR A 245 29.00 -2.05 -11.08
CA THR A 245 30.26 -1.79 -11.77
C THR A 245 31.33 -2.35 -10.86
N ALA A 246 32.01 -3.39 -11.33
CA ALA A 246 33.05 -4.06 -10.57
C ALA A 246 34.03 -2.97 -10.12
N ALA A 247 34.01 -2.65 -8.82
CA ALA A 247 35.07 -1.87 -8.23
C ALA A 247 36.37 -2.62 -8.58
N ALA A 248 37.21 -1.95 -9.36
CA ALA A 248 38.40 -2.49 -10.01
C ALA A 248 39.16 -3.44 -9.08
N SER A 249 38.93 -4.73 -9.26
CA SER A 249 39.77 -5.78 -8.72
C SER A 249 40.59 -6.28 -9.89
N ILE A 250 41.69 -5.57 -10.19
CA ILE A 250 42.72 -6.07 -11.08
C ILE A 250 43.34 -7.27 -10.36
N LYS A 251 42.86 -8.47 -10.67
CA LYS A 251 43.66 -9.67 -10.65
C LYS A 251 43.37 -10.42 -11.94
N GLU A 252 44.38 -10.44 -12.80
CA GLU A 252 44.50 -11.29 -13.97
C GLU A 252 44.25 -12.75 -13.55
N ASP A 253 43.18 -13.35 -14.04
CA ASP A 253 43.25 -14.53 -14.92
C ASP A 253 41.85 -15.10 -15.24
N GLN A 254 41.62 -15.24 -16.55
CA GLN A 254 40.81 -16.24 -17.27
C GLN A 254 39.26 -16.20 -17.23
N ASN A 255 38.74 -16.24 -18.47
CA ASN A 255 37.37 -16.49 -18.93
C ASN A 255 36.32 -15.40 -18.67
N VAL A 256 36.39 -14.35 -19.49
CA VAL A 256 35.29 -13.41 -19.72
C VAL A 256 34.16 -14.16 -20.43
N THR A 257 33.20 -14.66 -19.67
CA THR A 257 31.87 -14.97 -20.21
C THR A 257 31.17 -13.63 -20.38
N VAL A 258 30.94 -13.23 -21.63
CA VAL A 258 30.10 -12.07 -21.94
C VAL A 258 28.69 -12.43 -21.46
N VAL A 259 28.33 -11.99 -20.25
CA VAL A 259 26.93 -11.95 -19.83
C VAL A 259 26.32 -10.84 -20.66
N GLU A 260 25.53 -11.20 -21.67
CA GLU A 260 24.68 -10.26 -22.38
C GLU A 260 23.87 -9.49 -21.32
N SER A 261 24.23 -8.23 -21.12
CA SER A 261 23.49 -7.33 -20.25
C SER A 261 22.15 -7.07 -20.93
N GLU A 262 21.11 -7.80 -20.53
CA GLU A 262 19.76 -7.48 -20.98
C GLU A 262 19.49 -5.98 -20.69
N PRO A 263 18.81 -5.27 -21.61
CA PRO A 263 18.46 -3.87 -21.38
C PRO A 263 17.71 -3.77 -20.06
N GLN A 264 18.24 -2.98 -19.13
CA GLN A 264 17.70 -2.92 -17.79
C GLN A 264 16.40 -2.11 -17.81
N ASP A 265 15.29 -2.80 -18.05
CA ASP A 265 13.96 -2.20 -18.00
C ASP A 265 13.65 -1.82 -16.55
N GLN A 266 13.92 -0.56 -16.23
CA GLN A 266 13.57 0.06 -14.95
C GLN A 266 12.05 0.29 -14.83
N SER A 267 11.27 -0.01 -15.88
CA SER A 267 9.82 0.04 -15.82
C SER A 267 9.25 -1.18 -15.12
N LEU A 268 8.31 -0.95 -14.21
CA LEU A 268 7.57 -2.02 -13.55
C LEU A 268 6.10 -1.67 -13.39
N SER A 269 5.28 -2.72 -13.31
CA SER A 269 3.90 -2.62 -12.86
C SER A 269 3.78 -2.99 -11.38
N ILE A 270 2.84 -2.34 -10.71
CA ILE A 270 2.47 -2.55 -9.32
C ILE A 270 1.03 -3.05 -9.29
N ALA A 271 0.85 -4.28 -8.85
CA ALA A 271 -0.45 -4.89 -8.68
C ALA A 271 -1.19 -4.28 -7.48
N CYS A 272 -2.32 -3.62 -7.72
CA CYS A 272 -3.04 -2.83 -6.73
C CYS A 272 -4.37 -3.46 -6.39
N ASP A 273 -4.68 -3.57 -5.09
CA ASP A 273 -6.01 -3.94 -4.61
C ASP A 273 -6.35 -3.15 -3.33
N GLY A 274 -7.62 -3.17 -2.92
CA GLY A 274 -8.11 -2.47 -1.74
C GLY A 274 -9.11 -1.34 -2.06
N SER A 275 -9.96 -1.03 -1.07
CA SER A 275 -11.11 -0.15 -1.29
C SER A 275 -10.74 1.28 -1.69
N VAL A 276 -9.66 1.85 -1.16
CA VAL A 276 -9.27 3.24 -1.47
C VAL A 276 -8.75 3.31 -2.90
N ILE A 277 -7.80 2.45 -3.28
CA ILE A 277 -7.22 2.49 -4.64
C ILE A 277 -8.24 2.12 -5.72
N ASN A 278 -9.20 1.24 -5.40
CA ASN A 278 -10.22 0.77 -6.34
C ASN A 278 -11.42 1.73 -6.46
N LYS A 279 -11.84 2.37 -5.37
CA LYS A 279 -13.15 3.06 -5.30
C LYS A 279 -13.08 4.55 -4.99
N TYR A 280 -11.99 5.05 -4.39
CA TYR A 280 -11.89 6.47 -4.07
C TYR A 280 -11.69 7.29 -5.36
N PRO A 281 -12.60 8.22 -5.70
CA PRO A 281 -12.57 8.95 -6.97
C PRO A 281 -11.24 9.69 -7.20
N GLY A 282 -10.57 9.39 -8.31
CA GLY A 282 -9.33 10.07 -8.72
C GLY A 282 -8.11 9.83 -7.82
N PHE A 283 -8.19 8.97 -6.81
CA PHE A 283 -7.06 8.69 -5.91
C PHE A 283 -5.91 8.00 -6.64
N ARG A 284 -6.21 6.90 -7.36
CA ARG A 284 -5.22 6.17 -8.18
C ARG A 284 -4.56 7.08 -9.21
N ASP A 285 -5.33 7.83 -9.99
CA ASP A 285 -4.81 8.72 -11.04
C ASP A 285 -3.92 9.82 -10.47
N ARG A 286 -4.25 10.31 -9.28
CA ARG A 286 -3.44 11.30 -8.57
C ARG A 286 -2.13 10.71 -8.07
N CYS A 287 -2.18 9.54 -7.45
CA CYS A 287 -0.99 8.81 -7.03
C CYS A 287 -0.09 8.51 -8.24
N GLN A 288 -0.67 8.07 -9.35
CA GLN A 288 0.03 7.82 -10.61
C GLN A 288 0.72 9.08 -11.16
N ARG A 289 0.06 10.25 -11.10
CA ARG A 289 0.68 11.51 -11.50
C ARG A 289 1.88 11.87 -10.64
N TYR A 290 1.79 11.73 -9.32
CA TYR A 290 2.94 11.94 -8.43
C TYR A 290 4.08 10.96 -8.73
N LEU A 291 3.78 9.68 -8.96
CA LEU A 291 4.78 8.69 -9.36
C LEU A 291 5.47 9.07 -10.67
N ASN A 292 4.72 9.53 -11.68
CA ASN A 292 5.28 9.99 -12.94
C ASN A 292 6.25 11.16 -12.72
N THR A 293 5.86 12.16 -11.93
CA THR A 293 6.73 13.30 -11.58
C THR A 293 7.99 12.85 -10.86
N LEU A 294 7.87 12.06 -9.79
CA LEU A 294 9.03 11.57 -9.03
C LEU A 294 10.00 10.74 -9.90
N THR A 295 9.45 9.90 -10.78
CA THR A 295 10.25 9.07 -11.71
C THR A 295 10.96 9.94 -12.74
N GLN A 296 10.29 10.96 -13.29
CA GLN A 296 10.88 11.92 -14.22
C GLN A 296 12.00 12.73 -13.56
N ASP A 297 11.78 13.25 -12.35
CA ASP A 297 12.77 14.03 -11.61
C ASP A 297 14.01 13.19 -11.27
N THR A 298 13.80 11.92 -10.89
CA THR A 298 14.89 10.97 -10.62
C THR A 298 15.68 10.66 -11.89
N ASN A 299 15.00 10.48 -13.03
CA ASN A 299 15.66 10.22 -14.31
C ASN A 299 16.48 11.43 -14.79
N ALA A 300 15.91 12.63 -14.68
CA ALA A 300 16.59 13.88 -15.01
C ALA A 300 17.85 14.09 -14.16
N SER A 301 17.77 13.78 -12.86
CA SER A 301 18.91 13.90 -11.94
C SER A 301 20.05 12.92 -12.23
N LYS A 302 19.76 11.79 -12.89
CA LYS A 302 20.76 10.74 -13.18
C LYS A 302 21.49 10.91 -14.52
N ASN A 303 21.22 11.96 -15.32
CA ASN A 303 21.86 12.23 -16.62
C ASN A 303 21.97 10.97 -17.52
N LEU A 304 20.97 10.09 -17.49
CA LEU A 304 20.95 8.91 -18.37
C LEU A 304 20.72 9.38 -19.81
N LEU A 305 21.82 9.44 -20.57
CA LEU A 305 21.89 9.86 -21.98
C LEU A 305 21.27 8.84 -22.96
N ASP A 306 20.67 7.75 -22.47
CA ASP A 306 20.11 6.71 -23.32
C ASP A 306 18.60 6.87 -23.49
N ALA A 307 18.21 7.37 -24.65
CA ALA A 307 16.83 7.72 -25.02
C ALA A 307 15.95 6.50 -25.39
N SER A 308 16.38 5.27 -25.13
CA SER A 308 15.70 4.08 -25.66
C SER A 308 14.51 3.61 -24.82
N ALA A 309 14.44 3.92 -23.52
CA ALA A 309 13.24 3.74 -22.70
C ALA A 309 13.28 4.61 -21.42
N SER A 310 12.32 5.53 -21.26
CA SER A 310 12.16 6.24 -19.99
C SER A 310 11.61 5.31 -18.92
N PRO A 311 12.18 5.25 -17.69
CA PRO A 311 11.65 4.45 -16.61
C PRO A 311 10.20 4.82 -16.30
N SER A 312 9.38 3.82 -15.97
CA SER A 312 7.98 4.05 -15.61
C SER A 312 7.48 3.14 -14.50
N ILE A 313 6.68 3.70 -13.59
CA ILE A 313 5.95 2.95 -12.56
C ILE A 313 4.48 2.99 -12.96
N ARG A 314 3.83 1.83 -13.13
CA ARG A 314 2.39 1.76 -13.45
C ARG A 314 1.61 1.09 -12.34
N LEU A 315 0.62 1.77 -11.79
CA LEU A 315 -0.34 1.19 -10.85
C LEU A 315 -1.42 0.45 -11.64
N GLU A 316 -1.46 -0.88 -11.56
CA GLU A 316 -2.43 -1.72 -12.27
C GLU A 316 -3.38 -2.39 -11.28
N LEU A 317 -4.68 -2.36 -11.54
CA LEU A 317 -5.65 -2.99 -10.64
C LEU A 317 -5.60 -4.51 -10.78
N ALA A 318 -5.60 -5.19 -9.64
CA ALA A 318 -5.63 -6.64 -9.54
C ALA A 318 -6.90 -7.06 -8.78
N PRO A 319 -8.06 -7.21 -9.44
CA PRO A 319 -9.27 -7.72 -8.80
C PRO A 319 -9.08 -9.19 -8.41
N GLU A 320 -9.74 -9.61 -7.32
CA GLU A 320 -9.73 -11.01 -6.81
C GLU A 320 -8.32 -11.56 -6.52
N SER A 321 -7.39 -10.65 -6.29
CA SER A 321 -5.96 -10.92 -6.25
C SER A 321 -5.54 -11.89 -5.14
N ALA A 322 -6.22 -11.85 -4.00
CA ALA A 322 -5.97 -12.77 -2.90
C ALA A 322 -6.22 -14.24 -3.28
N ILE A 323 -7.28 -14.51 -4.05
CA ILE A 323 -7.66 -15.88 -4.44
C ILE A 323 -6.75 -16.37 -5.58
N LEU A 324 -6.64 -15.58 -6.64
CA LEU A 324 -5.82 -15.93 -7.81
C LEU A 324 -4.34 -16.06 -7.42
N GLY A 325 -3.84 -15.14 -6.60
CA GLY A 325 -2.47 -15.16 -6.10
C GLY A 325 -2.16 -16.37 -5.22
N ALA A 326 -3.10 -16.78 -4.36
CA ALA A 326 -2.95 -18.01 -3.58
C ALA A 326 -2.92 -19.25 -4.48
N ALA A 327 -3.74 -19.29 -5.54
CA ALA A 327 -3.72 -20.39 -6.52
C ALA A 327 -2.38 -20.45 -7.27
N VAL A 328 -1.84 -19.29 -7.70
CA VAL A 328 -0.50 -19.20 -8.32
C VAL A 328 0.58 -19.69 -7.34
N ALA A 329 0.52 -19.28 -6.06
CA ALA A 329 1.47 -19.74 -5.04
C ALA A 329 1.45 -21.27 -4.88
N VAL A 330 0.27 -21.88 -4.85
CA VAL A 330 0.12 -23.34 -4.80
C VAL A 330 0.70 -23.98 -6.06
N ALA A 331 0.42 -23.44 -7.25
CA ALA A 331 0.94 -23.99 -8.50
C ALA A 331 2.49 -23.98 -8.53
N VAL A 332 3.12 -22.89 -8.06
CA VAL A 332 4.58 -22.80 -7.93
C VAL A 332 5.11 -23.82 -6.92
N ALA A 333 4.52 -23.90 -5.72
CA ALA A 333 4.96 -24.84 -4.68
C ALA A 333 4.83 -26.31 -5.09
N VAL A 334 3.81 -26.65 -5.87
CA VAL A 334 3.63 -28.01 -6.42
C VAL A 334 4.67 -28.31 -7.49
N ALA A 335 4.94 -27.36 -8.39
CA ALA A 335 5.91 -27.53 -9.46
C ALA A 335 7.35 -27.73 -8.94
N GLU A 336 7.73 -27.04 -7.85
CA GLU A 336 9.05 -27.20 -7.21
C GLU A 336 9.27 -28.60 -6.64
N ARG A 337 8.23 -29.30 -6.17
CA ARG A 337 8.35 -30.67 -5.64
C ARG A 337 8.49 -31.74 -6.71
N THR A 338 8.08 -31.43 -7.94
CA THR A 338 8.16 -32.35 -9.07
C THR A 338 9.47 -32.23 -9.87
N ARG A 339 10.32 -31.26 -9.51
CA ARG A 339 11.68 -31.08 -10.04
C ARG A 339 12.69 -31.74 -9.13
#